data_AF-A0A3D3GUV4-F1
#
_entry.id   AF-A0A3D3GUV4-F1
#
_cell.length_a   1.000
_cell.length_b   1.000
_cell.length_c   1.000
_cell.angle_alpha   90.00
_cell.angle_beta   90.00
_cell.angle_gamma   90.00
#
_symmetry.space_group_name_H-M   'P 1'
#
loop_
_entity.id
_entity.type
_entity.pdbx_description
1 polymer ?
#
loop_
_entity_poly.entity_id
_entity_poly.type
_entity_poly.pdbx_seq_one_letter_code
_entity_poly.pdbx_strand_id
1 'polypeptide(L)'
;TNQSSFTPKVNSYIEQQTVTVTVLANSLLFAYSLADEIHINISKDEGYTVDVGHLIKLSAMNERQQDDQFIIKITGKNMIIIQLKIK
;
A
#
# COMPACT_ATOMS: atom_id res chain seq x y z
N THR A 1 -19.70 -15.25 7.82
CA THR A 1 -18.40 -14.57 7.63
C THR A 1 -17.57 -15.44 6.70
N ASN A 2 -17.24 -14.95 5.50
CA ASN A 2 -16.52 -15.76 4.50
C ASN A 2 -15.13 -16.16 5.03
N GLN A 3 -14.78 -17.44 4.86
CA GLN A 3 -13.67 -18.15 5.51
C GLN A 3 -12.27 -17.83 4.96
N SER A 4 -12.10 -16.80 4.14
CA SER A 4 -10.80 -16.41 3.63
C SER A 4 -10.01 -15.65 4.69
N SER A 5 -9.11 -16.36 5.39
CA SER A 5 -8.16 -15.74 6.30
C SER A 5 -7.05 -15.01 5.54
N PHE A 6 -6.53 -13.92 6.12
CA PHE A 6 -5.39 -13.18 5.57
C PHE A 6 -4.14 -13.44 6.40
N THR A 7 -2.97 -13.35 5.75
CA THR A 7 -1.67 -13.24 6.41
C THR A 7 -1.25 -11.77 6.38
N PRO A 8 -1.28 -11.05 7.52
CA PRO A 8 -0.87 -9.66 7.57
C PRO A 8 0.66 -9.54 7.63
N LYS A 9 1.19 -8.53 6.95
CA LYS A 9 2.56 -8.03 7.14
C LYS A 9 2.46 -6.53 7.42
N VAL A 10 2.89 -6.13 8.61
CA VAL A 10 2.84 -4.74 9.07
C VAL A 10 4.26 -4.26 9.28
N ASN A 11 4.63 -3.17 8.63
CA ASN A 11 5.90 -2.49 8.83
C ASN A 11 5.65 -1.04 9.20
N SER A 12 6.44 -0.52 10.14
CA SER A 12 6.44 0.90 10.53
C SER A 12 7.78 1.53 10.15
N TYR A 13 7.73 2.77 9.68
CA TYR A 13 8.90 3.52 9.23
C TYR A 13 8.88 4.89 9.90
N ILE A 14 9.86 5.14 10.77
CA ILE A 14 9.98 6.40 11.51
C ILE A 14 10.70 7.42 10.64
N GLU A 15 11.82 7.03 10.04
CA GLU A 15 12.64 7.89 9.19
C GLU A 15 12.05 8.08 7.79
N GLN A 16 12.49 9.14 7.11
CA GLN A 16 12.13 9.37 5.72
C GLN A 16 12.78 8.33 4.82
N GLN A 17 11.94 7.54 4.15
CA GLN A 17 12.42 6.52 3.21
C GLN A 17 11.39 6.19 2.13
N THR A 18 11.89 5.59 1.06
CA THR A 18 11.07 5.02 -0.01
C THR A 18 10.98 3.51 0.19
N VAL A 19 9.76 3.00 0.32
CA VAL A 19 9.47 1.56 0.43
C VAL A 19 8.83 1.10 -0.87
N THR A 20 9.48 0.13 -1.51
CA THR A 20 8.92 -0.54 -2.69
C THR A 20 8.13 -1.76 -2.25
N VAL A 21 6.84 -1.78 -2.58
CA VAL A 21 5.94 -2.89 -2.28
C VAL A 21 5.39 -3.47 -3.57
N THR A 22 5.52 -4.78 -3.68
CA THR A 22 4.92 -5.56 -4.76
C THR A 22 3.55 -6.05 -4.31
N VAL A 23 2.49 -5.63 -5.02
CA VAL A 23 1.10 -6.01 -4.74
C VAL A 23 0.62 -6.99 -5.80
N LEU A 24 0.13 -8.13 -5.34
CA LEU A 24 -0.46 -9.19 -6.16
C LEU A 24 -1.98 -9.03 -6.25
N ALA A 25 -2.61 -9.62 -7.26
CA ALA A 25 -4.06 -9.57 -7.47
C ALA A 25 -4.89 -9.96 -6.23
N ASN A 26 -4.41 -10.92 -5.45
CA ASN A 26 -5.06 -11.43 -4.23
C ASN A 26 -4.55 -10.79 -2.94
N SER A 27 -4.05 -9.54 -3.02
CA SER A 27 -3.56 -8.82 -1.85
C SER A 27 -4.11 -7.40 -1.76
N LEU A 28 -4.32 -6.95 -0.52
CA LEU A 28 -4.66 -5.58 -0.20
C LEU A 28 -3.41 -4.91 0.38
N LEU A 29 -3.17 -3.66 -0.03
CA LEU A 29 -2.16 -2.81 0.58
C LEU A 29 -2.83 -1.60 1.20
N PHE A 30 -2.40 -1.23 2.40
CA PHE A 30 -2.76 0.02 3.03
C PHE A 30 -1.50 0.78 3.42
N ALA A 31 -1.58 2.10 3.33
CA ALA A 31 -0.55 3.00 3.82
C ALA A 31 -1.19 4.09 4.68
N TYR A 32 -0.68 4.25 5.89
CA TYR A 32 -1.16 5.22 6.87
C TYR A 32 -0.08 6.26 7.11
N SER A 33 -0.46 7.54 7.00
CA SER A 33 0.37 8.65 7.41
C SER A 33 0.09 9.01 8.87
N LEU A 34 1.11 8.96 9.74
CA LEU A 34 0.93 9.30 11.17
C LEU A 34 1.11 10.80 11.43
N ALA A 35 2.22 11.37 10.96
CA ALA A 35 2.63 12.72 11.30
C ALA A 35 3.10 13.55 10.11
N ASP A 36 3.28 12.94 8.95
CA ASP A 36 3.83 13.58 7.76
C ASP A 36 3.22 12.99 6.49
N GLU A 37 2.98 13.83 5.49
CA GLU A 37 2.41 13.38 4.22
C GLU A 37 3.24 12.25 3.60
N ILE A 38 2.55 11.28 3.03
CA ILE A 38 3.18 10.19 2.27
C ILE A 38 2.84 10.34 0.79
N HIS A 39 3.83 10.09 -0.05
CA HIS A 39 3.70 10.13 -1.50
C HIS A 39 3.75 8.72 -2.06
N ILE A 40 2.82 8.39 -2.94
CA ILE A 40 2.61 7.05 -3.47
C ILE A 40 2.73 7.12 -4.98
N ASN A 41 3.72 6.43 -5.52
CA ASN A 41 3.91 6.32 -6.96
C ASN A 41 3.57 4.90 -7.39
N ILE A 42 2.58 4.78 -8.29
CA ILE A 42 2.22 3.53 -8.94
C ILE A 42 2.85 3.56 -10.33
N SER A 43 3.55 2.50 -10.72
CA SER A 43 4.41 2.45 -11.92
C SER A 43 3.74 2.77 -13.28
N LYS A 44 2.44 3.07 -13.32
CA LYS A 44 1.67 3.37 -14.53
C LYS A 44 0.78 4.63 -14.43
N ASP A 45 0.71 5.30 -13.28
CA ASP A 45 -0.31 6.33 -13.04
C ASP A 45 0.24 7.55 -12.27
N GLU A 46 -0.56 8.62 -12.18
CA GLU A 46 -0.24 9.80 -11.37
C GLU A 46 -0.03 9.42 -9.89
N GLY A 47 0.95 10.07 -9.26
CA GLY A 47 1.25 9.84 -7.86
C GLY A 47 0.15 10.39 -6.95
N TYR A 48 -0.12 9.69 -5.85
CA TYR A 48 -1.08 10.12 -4.84
C TYR A 48 -0.34 10.67 -3.63
N THR A 49 -0.83 11.79 -3.07
CA THR A 49 -0.42 12.25 -1.74
C THR A 49 -1.48 11.82 -0.75
N VAL A 50 -1.05 11.31 0.41
CA VAL A 50 -1.94 10.98 1.52
C VAL A 50 -1.61 11.90 2.67
N ASP A 51 -2.63 12.66 3.07
CA ASP A 51 -2.55 13.63 4.15
C ASP A 51 -2.29 12.97 5.50
N VAL A 52 -1.79 13.77 6.44
CA VAL A 52 -1.55 13.35 7.82
C VAL A 52 -2.82 12.79 8.46
N GLY A 53 -2.68 11.66 9.14
CA GLY A 53 -3.80 10.96 9.80
C GLY A 53 -4.73 10.21 8.85
N HIS A 54 -4.42 10.15 7.56
CA HIS A 54 -5.24 9.44 6.58
C HIS A 54 -4.68 8.06 6.22
N LEU A 55 -5.59 7.15 5.91
CA LEU A 55 -5.31 5.80 5.46
C LEU A 55 -5.75 5.68 4.00
N ILE A 56 -4.84 5.28 3.12
CA ILE A 56 -5.21 4.90 1.75
C ILE A 56 -5.24 3.38 1.62
N LYS A 57 -6.17 2.90 0.81
CA LYS A 57 -6.24 1.50 0.35
C LYS A 57 -5.83 1.44 -1.11
N LEU A 58 -4.88 0.56 -1.41
CA LEU A 58 -4.39 0.26 -2.75
C LEU A 58 -4.70 -1.21 -3.04
N SER A 59 -5.44 -1.48 -4.12
CA SER A 59 -5.83 -2.84 -4.49
C SER A 59 -5.86 -3.03 -6.00
N ALA A 60 -5.35 -4.17 -6.47
CA ALA A 60 -5.33 -4.56 -7.89
C ALA A 60 -6.72 -4.56 -8.54
N MET A 61 -7.76 -4.87 -7.75
CA MET A 61 -9.14 -5.04 -8.24
C MET A 61 -9.74 -3.79 -8.88
N ASN A 62 -9.18 -2.60 -8.65
CA ASN A 62 -9.72 -1.36 -9.22
C ASN A 62 -9.21 -1.11 -10.66
N GLU A 63 -8.14 -1.76 -11.08
CA GLU A 63 -7.59 -1.62 -12.42
C GLU A 63 -7.88 -2.90 -13.22
N ARG A 64 -8.66 -2.77 -14.29
CA ARG A 64 -9.00 -3.86 -15.21
C ARG A 64 -7.78 -4.29 -16.06
N GLN A 65 -6.66 -4.62 -15.43
CA GLN A 65 -5.48 -5.13 -16.13
C GLN A 65 -5.16 -6.54 -15.66
N GLN A 66 -5.11 -7.40 -16.66
CA GLN A 66 -5.02 -8.85 -16.60
C GLN A 66 -3.61 -9.37 -16.26
N ASP A 67 -2.70 -8.49 -15.84
CA ASP A 67 -1.31 -8.81 -15.48
C ASP A 67 -1.07 -8.67 -13.97
N ASP A 68 -0.61 -9.77 -13.38
CA ASP A 68 -0.75 -10.23 -11.99
C ASP A 68 0.02 -9.47 -10.88
N GLN A 69 0.60 -8.31 -11.17
CA GLN A 69 1.46 -7.63 -10.22
C GLN A 69 1.67 -6.17 -10.54
N PHE A 70 1.53 -5.29 -9.55
CA PHE A 70 1.94 -3.89 -9.68
C PHE A 70 2.86 -3.48 -8.53
N ILE A 71 3.79 -2.60 -8.86
CA ILE A 71 4.82 -2.11 -7.94
C ILE A 71 4.43 -0.72 -7.48
N ILE A 72 4.41 -0.54 -6.17
CA ILE A 72 4.07 0.71 -5.52
C ILE A 72 5.29 1.19 -4.75
N LYS A 73 5.66 2.45 -4.95
CA LYS A 73 6.69 3.12 -4.16
C LYS A 73 6.00 4.08 -3.20
N ILE A 74 6.18 3.86 -1.90
CA ILE A 74 5.63 4.70 -0.84
C ILE A 74 6.79 5.46 -0.22
N THR A 75 6.77 6.78 -0.32
CA THR A 75 7.81 7.66 0.21
C THR A 75 7.22 8.49 1.32
N GLY A 76 7.86 8.47 2.49
CA GLY A 76 7.47 9.31 3.61
C GLY A 76 8.23 8.97 4.88
N LYS A 77 7.88 9.65 5.95
CA LYS A 77 8.33 9.38 7.32
C LYS A 77 7.11 9.15 8.20
N ASN A 78 7.31 8.58 9.39
CA ASN A 78 6.23 8.29 10.33
C ASN A 78 5.04 7.61 9.63
N MET A 79 5.29 6.50 8.95
CA MET A 79 4.29 5.79 8.16
C MET A 79 4.16 4.32 8.54
N ILE A 80 2.95 3.78 8.43
CA ILE A 80 2.68 2.35 8.58
C ILE A 80 2.21 1.79 7.25
N ILE A 81 2.81 0.68 6.83
CA ILE A 81 2.46 -0.05 5.62
C ILE A 81 1.93 -1.43 6.01
N ILE A 82 0.73 -1.76 5.57
CA ILE A 82 0.02 -3.00 5.90
C ILE A 82 -0.28 -3.76 4.62
N GLN A 83 0.30 -4.94 4.46
CA GLN A 83 -0.03 -5.85 3.36
C GLN A 83 -0.85 -7.01 3.89
N LEU A 84 -2.04 -7.22 3.35
CA LEU A 84 -2.89 -8.37 3.65
C LEU A 84 -2.91 -9.29 2.43
N LYS A 85 -2.34 -10.49 2.57
CA LYS A 85 -2.38 -11.52 1.52
C LYS A 85 -3.45 -12.55 1.86
N ILE A 86 -4.34 -12.85 0.92
CA ILE A 86 -5.29 -13.96 1.06
C ILE A 86 -4.47 -15.27 1.18
N LYS A 87 -4.87 -16.16 2.09
CA LYS A 87 -4.28 -17.51 2.18
C LYS A 87 -4.77 -18.43 1.08
#